data_AF-A0A354TBF5-F1
#
_entry.id   AF-A0A354TBF5-F1
#
_cell.length_a   1.000
_cell.length_b   1.000
_cell.length_c   1.000
_cell.angle_alpha   90.00
_cell.angle_beta   90.00
_cell.angle_gamma   90.00
#
_symmetry.space_group_name_H-M   'P 1'
#
loop_
_entity.id
_entity.type
_entity.pdbx_description
1 polymer ?
#
loop_
_entity_poly.entity_id
_entity_poly.type
_entity_poly.pdbx_seq_one_letter_code
_entity_poly.pdbx_strand_id
1 'polypeptide(L)'
;MPPPASFLPAPALTAPERLNPFADDVCAGPFGVEENRSVPGLNSDILGQLTTTIDERQASVGRAGGQPLLLLTAPRAGYGKTHLLGRLAAAAGGQVVLVPLAFRLEDEIGISAVAVRGLESMARAETSREGWTKLREACAGVCAALVRRLIESGALPCANADQALRVLNGDPMDVFDESGGARLIGEWVRRHEAQLRRPMTEQAMKRVPAIPVALESWVHAMLNHALDGGMSKMAVLRMLAADTTNEGPVTWLRLLGLWRPVVLLVDHLDAYYR
;
A
#
# COMPACT_ATOMS: atom_id res chain seq x y z
N MET A 1 14.87 -57.65 45.12
CA MET A 1 13.49 -57.27 44.75
C MET A 1 13.49 -55.77 44.46
N PRO A 2 13.30 -55.34 43.21
CA PRO A 2 13.11 -53.92 42.90
C PRO A 2 11.65 -53.49 43.21
N PRO A 3 11.39 -52.20 43.52
CA PRO A 3 10.04 -51.68 43.74
C PRO A 3 9.27 -51.50 42.41
N PRO A 4 7.93 -51.42 42.44
CA PRO A 4 7.11 -51.33 41.24
C PRO A 4 7.20 -49.94 40.59
N ALA A 5 7.13 -49.92 39.26
CA ALA A 5 7.15 -48.72 38.45
C ALA A 5 5.90 -47.86 38.69
N SER A 6 6.11 -46.61 39.09
CA SER A 6 5.07 -45.59 39.20
C SER A 6 4.56 -45.21 37.81
N PHE A 7 3.29 -45.48 37.53
CA PHE A 7 2.59 -44.94 36.36
C PHE A 7 2.41 -43.43 36.55
N LEU A 8 3.10 -42.61 35.76
CA LEU A 8 2.75 -41.21 35.59
C LEU A 8 1.49 -41.11 34.71
N PRO A 9 0.50 -40.27 35.06
CA PRO A 9 -0.62 -40.01 34.16
C PRO A 9 -0.13 -39.24 32.93
N ALA A 10 -0.64 -39.60 31.75
CA ALA A 10 -0.37 -38.89 30.52
C ALA A 10 -0.78 -37.41 30.65
N PRO A 11 -0.05 -36.46 30.01
CA PRO A 11 -0.43 -35.06 30.05
C PRO A 11 -1.82 -34.89 29.42
N ALA A 12 -2.70 -34.19 30.14
CA ALA A 12 -4.01 -33.85 29.66
C ALA A 12 -3.88 -33.13 28.30
N LEU A 13 -4.57 -33.67 27.29
CA LEU A 13 -4.73 -33.01 26.00
C LEU A 13 -5.29 -31.60 26.26
N THR A 14 -4.50 -30.60 25.89
CA THR A 14 -4.89 -29.19 25.87
C THR A 14 -6.24 -29.06 25.19
N ALA A 15 -7.23 -28.52 25.92
CA ALA A 15 -8.52 -28.17 25.36
C ALA A 15 -8.32 -27.30 24.10
N PRO A 16 -9.13 -27.46 23.05
CA PRO A 16 -9.03 -26.59 21.88
C PRO A 16 -9.23 -25.15 22.36
N GLU A 17 -8.26 -24.28 22.07
CA GLU A 17 -8.40 -22.84 22.27
C GLU A 17 -9.74 -22.43 21.67
N ARG A 18 -10.69 -22.04 22.54
CA ARG A 18 -11.92 -21.42 22.08
C ARG A 18 -11.48 -20.14 21.38
N LEU A 19 -11.52 -20.12 20.05
CA LEU A 19 -11.33 -18.90 19.27
C LEU A 19 -12.21 -17.82 19.90
N ASN A 20 -11.60 -16.69 20.24
CA ASN A 20 -12.30 -15.56 20.83
C ASN A 20 -13.42 -15.14 19.87
N PRO A 21 -14.71 -15.19 20.27
CA PRO A 21 -15.83 -14.85 19.39
C PRO A 21 -15.88 -13.37 19.00
N PHE A 22 -15.05 -12.54 19.64
CA PHE A 22 -14.87 -11.12 19.34
C PHE A 22 -13.54 -10.82 18.64
N ALA A 23 -12.79 -11.84 18.20
CA ALA A 23 -11.54 -11.64 17.47
C ALA A 23 -11.75 -10.83 16.19
N ASP A 24 -12.88 -11.04 15.52
CA ASP A 24 -13.28 -10.34 14.29
C ASP A 24 -13.83 -8.92 14.55
N ASP A 25 -14.20 -8.59 15.80
CA ASP A 25 -14.71 -7.25 16.17
C ASP A 25 -13.58 -6.22 16.33
N VAL A 26 -12.32 -6.68 16.40
CA VAL A 26 -11.14 -5.83 16.53
C VAL A 26 -10.50 -5.64 15.17
N CYS A 27 -10.78 -4.51 14.52
CA CYS A 27 -10.08 -4.15 13.29
C CYS A 27 -8.60 -3.82 13.58
N ALA A 28 -7.68 -4.70 13.22
CA ALA A 28 -6.23 -4.49 13.38
C ALA A 28 -5.67 -3.36 12.50
N GLY A 29 -6.42 -2.93 11.50
CA GLY A 29 -6.09 -1.83 10.60
C GLY A 29 -7.14 -1.64 9.51
N PRO A 30 -7.05 -0.57 8.70
CA PRO A 30 -8.06 -0.24 7.70
C PRO A 30 -8.16 -1.26 6.57
N PHE A 31 -7.13 -2.09 6.33
CA PHE A 31 -7.16 -3.11 5.27
C PHE A 31 -7.82 -4.43 5.68
N GLY A 32 -8.14 -4.63 6.96
CA GLY A 32 -8.79 -5.86 7.45
C GLY A 32 -10.32 -5.85 7.38
N VAL A 33 -10.94 -4.77 6.87
CA VAL A 33 -12.40 -4.63 6.84
C VAL A 33 -12.92 -5.06 5.47
N GLU A 34 -13.48 -6.26 5.39
CA GLU A 34 -14.21 -6.74 4.21
C GLU A 34 -15.66 -6.22 4.24
N GLU A 35 -16.26 -5.90 3.07
CA GLU A 35 -17.66 -5.45 2.99
C GLU A 35 -18.63 -6.45 3.65
N ASN A 36 -18.37 -7.75 3.47
CA ASN A 36 -19.16 -8.85 4.03
C ASN A 36 -19.06 -8.98 5.56
N ARG A 37 -18.05 -8.32 6.16
CA ARG A 37 -17.81 -8.26 7.61
C ARG A 37 -18.10 -6.86 8.18
N SER A 38 -18.58 -5.94 7.34
CA SER A 38 -18.86 -4.58 7.75
C SER A 38 -20.25 -4.47 8.38
N VAL A 39 -20.39 -3.62 9.41
CA VAL A 39 -21.70 -3.33 10.02
C VAL A 39 -22.48 -2.37 9.11
N PRO A 40 -23.60 -2.79 8.49
CA PRO A 40 -24.37 -1.93 7.59
C PRO A 40 -24.92 -0.70 8.32
N GLY A 41 -24.86 0.47 7.68
CA GLY A 41 -25.40 1.72 8.23
C GLY A 41 -24.55 2.41 9.30
N LEU A 42 -23.54 1.74 9.88
CA LEU A 42 -22.67 2.37 10.88
C LEU A 42 -21.86 3.51 10.25
N ASN A 43 -22.05 4.73 10.74
CA ASN A 43 -21.38 5.95 10.25
C ASN A 43 -21.59 6.21 8.73
N SER A 44 -22.73 5.80 8.15
CA SER A 44 -23.01 5.96 6.70
C SER A 44 -22.88 7.40 6.22
N ASP A 45 -23.36 8.37 7.00
CA ASP A 45 -23.36 9.77 6.63
C ASP A 45 -21.94 10.33 6.57
N ILE A 46 -21.11 9.94 7.54
CA ILE A 46 -19.69 10.31 7.60
C ILE A 46 -18.92 9.64 6.45
N LEU A 47 -19.20 8.36 6.17
CA LEU A 47 -18.61 7.66 5.03
C LEU A 47 -18.94 8.37 3.70
N GLY A 48 -20.19 8.82 3.52
CA GLY A 48 -20.60 9.61 2.37
C GLY A 48 -19.79 10.90 2.25
N GLN A 49 -19.68 11.68 3.33
CA GLN A 49 -18.90 12.92 3.35
C GLN A 49 -17.41 12.69 3.01
N LEU A 50 -16.81 11.64 3.56
CA LEU A 50 -15.42 11.28 3.28
C LEU A 50 -15.21 10.89 1.81
N THR A 51 -16.12 10.09 1.25
CA THR A 51 -16.07 9.66 -0.15
C THR A 51 -16.23 10.85 -1.09
N THR A 52 -17.22 11.71 -0.85
CA THR A 52 -17.42 12.96 -1.62
C THR A 52 -16.18 13.85 -1.60
N THR A 53 -15.53 13.99 -0.44
CA THR A 53 -14.30 14.79 -0.32
C THR A 53 -13.15 14.22 -1.17
N ILE A 54 -13.03 12.89 -1.25
CA ILE A 54 -12.05 12.21 -2.10
C ILE A 54 -12.41 12.39 -3.59
N ASP A 55 -13.67 12.22 -3.96
CA ASP A 55 -14.14 12.29 -5.35
C ASP A 55 -14.04 13.69 -5.94
N GLU A 56 -14.46 14.73 -5.19
CA GLU A 56 -14.31 16.12 -5.59
C GLU A 56 -12.84 16.47 -5.85
N ARG A 57 -11.93 15.83 -5.12
CA ARG A 57 -10.49 15.99 -5.34
C ARG A 57 -10.01 15.31 -6.60
N GLN A 58 -10.43 14.09 -6.88
CA GLN A 58 -10.12 13.41 -8.13
C GLN A 58 -10.59 14.22 -9.34
N ALA A 59 -11.74 14.88 -9.25
CA ALA A 59 -12.26 15.77 -10.29
C ALA A 59 -11.48 17.10 -10.40
N SER A 60 -10.82 17.55 -9.33
CA SER A 60 -10.08 18.84 -9.26
C SER A 60 -8.62 18.78 -9.72
N VAL A 61 -8.14 17.64 -10.24
CA VAL A 61 -6.75 17.42 -10.67
C VAL A 61 -6.30 18.55 -11.61
N GLY A 62 -5.38 19.39 -11.13
CA GLY A 62 -4.86 20.56 -11.86
C GLY A 62 -5.12 21.92 -11.19
N ARG A 63 -5.94 22.00 -10.13
CA ARG A 63 -6.14 23.24 -9.36
C ARG A 63 -5.14 23.35 -8.20
N ALA A 64 -4.46 24.49 -8.10
CA ALA A 64 -3.47 24.82 -7.07
C ALA A 64 -4.10 25.09 -5.68
N GLY A 65 -4.82 24.12 -5.12
CA GLY A 65 -5.36 24.16 -3.75
C GLY A 65 -4.67 23.13 -2.86
N GLY A 66 -4.11 23.56 -1.73
CA GLY A 66 -3.40 22.69 -0.75
C GLY A 66 -4.24 21.50 -0.30
N GLN A 67 -3.63 20.37 0.09
CA GLN A 67 -4.31 19.09 0.37
C GLN A 67 -5.27 19.20 1.56
N PRO A 68 -6.46 18.58 1.53
CA PRO A 68 -7.39 18.65 2.64
C PRO A 68 -6.88 17.76 3.79
N LEU A 69 -6.71 18.34 4.97
CA LEU A 69 -6.48 17.59 6.20
C LEU A 69 -7.83 17.26 6.81
N LEU A 70 -8.15 15.97 6.91
CA LEU A 70 -9.37 15.48 7.56
C LEU A 70 -9.03 14.95 8.94
N LEU A 71 -9.62 15.54 9.97
CA LEU A 71 -9.49 15.06 11.35
C LEU A 71 -10.77 14.31 11.75
N LEU A 72 -10.64 13.00 11.91
CA LEU A 72 -11.72 12.16 12.43
C LEU A 72 -11.64 12.07 13.95
N THR A 73 -12.56 12.76 14.64
CA THR A 73 -12.71 12.67 16.09
C THR A 73 -13.81 11.68 16.47
N ALA A 74 -13.66 11.01 17.60
CA ALA A 74 -14.69 10.13 18.16
C ALA A 74 -14.85 10.39 19.66
N PRO A 75 -16.07 10.32 20.22
CA PRO A 75 -16.32 10.63 21.63
C PRO A 75 -15.59 9.72 22.62
N ARG A 76 -15.33 8.46 22.24
CA ARG A 76 -14.59 7.46 23.03
C ARG A 76 -13.90 6.46 22.12
N ALA A 77 -12.92 5.74 22.66
CA ALA A 77 -12.34 4.57 22.00
C ALA A 77 -13.44 3.54 21.66
N GLY A 78 -13.27 2.82 20.55
CA GLY A 78 -14.24 1.81 20.09
C GLY A 78 -15.44 2.36 19.30
N TYR A 79 -15.49 3.66 18.95
CA TYR A 79 -16.55 4.24 18.10
C TYR A 79 -16.49 3.86 16.61
N GLY A 80 -15.65 2.89 16.25
CA GLY A 80 -15.55 2.38 14.87
C GLY A 80 -14.80 3.28 13.88
N LYS A 81 -13.85 4.12 14.34
CA LYS A 81 -13.01 4.94 13.43
C LYS A 81 -12.25 4.09 12.42
N THR A 82 -11.51 3.09 12.90
CA THR A 82 -10.72 2.17 12.06
C THR A 82 -11.63 1.36 11.12
N HIS A 83 -12.80 0.94 11.60
CA HIS A 83 -13.82 0.30 10.77
C HIS A 83 -14.36 1.23 9.66
N LEU A 84 -14.66 2.49 9.98
CA LEU A 84 -15.08 3.51 9.01
C LEU A 84 -13.99 3.76 7.96
N LEU A 85 -12.72 3.83 8.37
CA LEU A 85 -11.59 3.97 7.45
C LEU A 85 -11.42 2.76 6.54
N GLY A 86 -11.68 1.55 7.04
CA GLY A 86 -11.68 0.35 6.20
C GLY A 86 -12.85 0.31 5.22
N ARG A 87 -14.04 0.77 5.62
CA ARG A 87 -15.16 0.96 4.69
C ARG A 87 -14.87 2.04 3.63
N LEU A 88 -14.17 3.11 4.00
CA LEU A 88 -13.69 4.11 3.05
C LEU A 88 -12.70 3.50 2.06
N ALA A 89 -11.80 2.63 2.54
CA ALA A 89 -10.86 1.91 1.69
C ALA A 89 -11.55 1.00 0.68
N ALA A 90 -12.57 0.25 1.12
CA ALA A 90 -13.38 -0.58 0.26
C ALA A 90 -14.19 0.25 -0.75
N ALA A 91 -14.86 1.30 -0.28
CA ALA A 91 -15.69 2.18 -1.11
C ALA A 91 -14.87 2.93 -2.17
N ALA A 92 -13.61 3.28 -1.87
CA ALA A 92 -12.73 3.90 -2.85
C ALA A 92 -12.33 2.93 -3.99
N GLY A 93 -12.63 1.63 -3.90
CA GLY A 93 -12.52 0.68 -5.01
C GLY A 93 -11.12 0.60 -5.62
N GLY A 94 -10.09 0.82 -4.80
CA GLY A 94 -8.70 0.90 -5.25
C GLY A 94 -8.31 2.23 -5.91
N GLN A 95 -9.21 3.18 -6.16
CA GLN A 95 -8.91 4.45 -6.85
C GLN A 95 -7.89 5.35 -6.12
N VAL A 96 -7.58 5.07 -4.86
CA VAL A 96 -6.56 5.77 -4.05
C VAL A 96 -5.53 4.78 -3.48
N VAL A 97 -4.32 5.26 -3.23
CA VAL A 97 -3.31 4.54 -2.44
C VAL A 97 -3.46 4.94 -0.98
N LEU A 98 -3.95 4.02 -0.15
CA LEU A 98 -4.02 4.24 1.28
C LEU A 98 -2.70 3.87 1.95
N VAL A 99 -2.24 4.75 2.84
CA VAL A 99 -0.98 4.58 3.56
C VAL A 99 -1.25 4.73 5.06
N PRO A 100 -1.48 3.61 5.77
CA PRO A 100 -1.67 3.63 7.21
C PRO A 100 -0.35 3.90 7.94
N LEU A 101 -0.36 4.91 8.81
CA LEU A 101 0.74 5.26 9.69
C LEU A 101 0.48 4.69 11.07
N ALA A 102 1.11 3.55 11.35
CA ALA A 102 1.10 2.93 12.67
C ALA A 102 2.36 3.36 13.44
N PHE A 103 2.30 4.54 14.05
CA PHE A 103 3.39 5.04 14.90
C PHE A 103 3.48 4.23 16.20
N ARG A 104 4.70 4.00 16.68
CA ARG A 104 5.01 3.37 17.97
C ARG A 104 5.47 4.45 18.94
N LEU A 105 5.18 4.33 20.24
CA LEU A 105 5.57 5.33 21.25
C LEU A 105 7.04 5.78 21.20
N GLU A 106 7.95 4.89 20.78
CA GLU A 106 9.38 5.14 20.61
C GLU A 106 9.76 5.91 19.33
N ASP A 107 8.82 6.12 18.40
CA ASP A 107 9.07 6.86 17.17
C ASP A 107 9.10 8.35 17.43
N GLU A 108 10.20 9.00 17.03
CA GLU A 108 10.24 10.44 16.83
C GLU A 108 9.34 10.79 15.64
N ILE A 109 8.29 11.59 15.89
CA ILE A 109 7.33 11.97 14.86
C ILE A 109 8.02 12.92 13.87
N GLY A 110 8.36 12.37 12.70
CA GLY A 110 9.00 13.11 11.62
C GLY A 110 8.67 12.51 10.26
N ILE A 111 9.06 13.21 9.19
CA ILE A 111 8.74 12.79 7.81
C ILE A 111 9.34 11.42 7.47
N SER A 112 10.49 11.07 8.02
CA SER A 112 11.09 9.73 7.85
C SER A 112 10.27 8.63 8.52
N ALA A 113 9.74 8.90 9.71
CA ALA A 113 8.85 7.97 10.40
C ALA A 113 7.56 7.76 9.60
N VAL A 114 6.98 8.83 9.02
CA VAL A 114 5.82 8.74 8.11
C VAL A 114 6.12 7.78 6.95
N ALA A 115 7.24 7.95 6.25
CA ALA A 115 7.57 7.11 5.10
C ALA A 115 7.86 5.65 5.48
N VAL A 116 8.71 5.45 6.49
CA VAL A 116 9.09 4.10 6.93
C VAL A 116 7.89 3.35 7.50
N ARG A 117 7.07 3.97 8.35
CA ARG A 117 5.89 3.34 8.93
C ARG A 117 4.81 3.09 7.89
N GLY A 118 4.57 4.03 6.98
CA GLY A 118 3.66 3.83 5.87
C GLY A 118 4.06 2.62 5.02
N LEU A 119 5.33 2.54 4.65
CA LEU A 119 5.87 1.45 3.86
C LEU A 119 5.77 0.10 4.58
N GLU A 120 6.15 0.05 5.85
CA GLU A 120 6.02 -1.14 6.69
C GLU A 120 4.57 -1.60 6.83
N SER A 121 3.62 -0.68 7.02
CA SER A 121 2.20 -1.00 7.12
C SER A 121 1.68 -1.57 5.81
N MET A 122 2.03 -0.97 4.67
CA MET A 122 1.66 -1.48 3.35
C MET A 122 2.31 -2.84 3.04
N ALA A 123 3.51 -3.10 3.56
CA ALA A 123 4.20 -4.38 3.39
C ALA A 123 3.55 -5.51 4.20
N ARG A 124 2.90 -5.19 5.32
CA ARG A 124 2.17 -6.15 6.16
C ARG A 124 0.72 -6.36 5.71
N ALA A 125 0.14 -5.41 4.99
CA ALA A 125 -1.22 -5.48 4.51
C ALA A 125 -1.31 -6.35 3.26
N GLU A 126 -1.99 -7.48 3.35
CA GLU A 126 -2.25 -8.37 2.22
C GLU A 126 -3.30 -7.78 1.26
N THR A 127 -3.27 -8.22 0.01
CA THR A 127 -4.36 -7.97 -0.95
C THR A 127 -5.29 -9.19 -1.01
N SER A 128 -6.30 -9.14 -1.89
CA SER A 128 -7.14 -10.30 -2.18
C SER A 128 -6.40 -11.43 -2.90
N ARG A 129 -5.16 -11.21 -3.33
CA ARG A 129 -4.33 -12.17 -4.06
C ARG A 129 -3.27 -12.74 -3.14
N GLU A 130 -3.20 -14.07 -3.07
CA GLU A 130 -2.25 -14.77 -2.20
C GLU A 130 -0.80 -14.34 -2.49
N GLY A 131 -0.03 -14.06 -1.45
CA GLY A 131 1.37 -13.62 -1.57
C GLY A 131 1.57 -12.18 -2.07
N TRP A 132 0.48 -11.42 -2.24
CA TRP A 132 0.54 -10.00 -2.60
C TRP A 132 0.24 -9.09 -1.41
N THR A 133 0.99 -8.00 -1.34
CA THR A 133 0.82 -6.96 -0.32
C THR A 133 0.43 -5.65 -0.98
N LYS A 134 -0.18 -4.74 -0.20
CA LYS A 134 -0.51 -3.39 -0.67
C LYS A 134 0.71 -2.61 -1.13
N LEU A 135 1.89 -2.88 -0.54
CA LEU A 135 3.15 -2.29 -0.99
C LEU A 135 3.53 -2.78 -2.39
N ARG A 136 3.45 -4.09 -2.63
CA ARG A 136 3.77 -4.69 -3.93
C ARG A 136 2.79 -4.21 -5.00
N GLU A 137 1.50 -4.18 -4.69
CA GLU A 137 0.45 -3.62 -5.55
C GLU A 137 0.77 -2.16 -5.94
N ALA A 138 1.13 -1.32 -4.97
CA ALA A 138 1.46 0.07 -5.22
C ALA A 138 2.73 0.25 -6.06
N CYS A 139 3.77 -0.56 -5.82
CA CYS A 139 4.96 -0.59 -6.65
C CYS A 139 4.64 -0.99 -8.10
N ALA A 140 3.85 -2.05 -8.28
CA ALA A 140 3.40 -2.51 -9.59
C ALA A 140 2.56 -1.44 -10.31
N GLY A 141 1.66 -0.76 -9.59
CA GLY A 141 0.86 0.34 -10.12
C GLY A 141 1.70 1.53 -10.60
N VAL A 142 2.73 1.92 -9.84
CA VAL A 142 3.67 2.97 -10.26
C VAL A 142 4.46 2.55 -11.50
N CYS A 143 4.96 1.31 -11.54
CA CYS A 143 5.67 0.79 -12.70
C CYS A 143 4.76 0.71 -13.95
N ALA A 144 3.53 0.22 -13.81
CA ALA A 144 2.53 0.20 -14.88
C ALA A 144 2.27 1.61 -15.42
N ALA A 145 2.07 2.59 -14.53
CA ALA A 145 1.84 3.98 -14.91
C ALA A 145 3.03 4.59 -15.67
N LEU A 146 4.27 4.25 -15.29
CA LEU A 146 5.47 4.72 -15.99
C LEU A 146 5.62 4.07 -17.36
N VAL A 147 5.41 2.75 -17.48
CA VAL A 147 5.44 2.04 -18.77
C VAL A 147 4.36 2.56 -19.70
N ARG A 148 3.14 2.77 -19.18
CA ARG A 148 2.03 3.36 -19.93
C ARG A 148 2.42 4.69 -20.55
N ARG A 149 3.03 5.58 -19.76
CA ARG A 149 3.47 6.90 -20.24
C ARG A 149 4.59 6.84 -21.26
N LEU A 150 5.47 5.85 -21.18
CA LEU A 150 6.47 5.62 -22.23
C LEU A 150 5.83 5.27 -23.57
N ILE A 151 4.77 4.45 -23.55
CA ILE A 151 3.99 4.11 -24.74
C ILE A 151 3.24 5.36 -25.25
N GLU A 152 2.53 6.07 -24.37
CA GLU A 152 1.80 7.31 -24.71
C GLU A 152 2.71 8.38 -25.33
N SER A 153 3.95 8.51 -24.83
CA SER A 153 4.92 9.48 -25.36
C SER A 153 5.69 8.98 -26.58
N GLY A 154 5.42 7.77 -27.08
CA GLY A 154 6.16 7.13 -28.18
C GLY A 154 7.62 6.78 -27.85
N ALA A 155 8.03 6.88 -26.59
CA ALA A 155 9.39 6.56 -26.15
C ALA A 155 9.62 5.04 -26.04
N LEU A 156 8.53 4.26 -25.93
CA LEU A 156 8.56 2.81 -26.01
C LEU A 156 7.77 2.34 -27.24
N PRO A 157 8.44 1.73 -28.24
CA PRO A 157 7.76 1.15 -29.39
C PRO A 157 6.81 0.04 -28.94
N CYS A 158 5.54 0.10 -29.35
CA CYS A 158 4.53 -0.89 -29.00
C CYS A 158 3.73 -1.28 -30.23
N ALA A 159 3.71 -2.58 -30.56
CA ALA A 159 3.02 -3.10 -31.74
C ALA A 159 1.49 -2.98 -31.62
N ASN A 160 0.94 -3.09 -30.41
CA ASN A 160 -0.49 -2.92 -30.13
C ASN A 160 -0.67 -2.01 -28.91
N ALA A 161 -0.46 -0.71 -29.13
CA ALA A 161 -0.54 0.30 -28.07
C ALA A 161 -1.91 0.30 -27.39
N ASP A 162 -3.02 0.23 -28.13
CA ASP A 162 -4.37 0.29 -27.56
C ASP A 162 -4.67 -0.85 -26.58
N GLN A 163 -4.21 -2.07 -26.89
CA GLN A 163 -4.34 -3.20 -25.97
C GLN A 163 -3.43 -3.03 -24.75
N ALA A 164 -2.16 -2.67 -24.96
CA ALA A 164 -1.20 -2.48 -23.88
C ALA A 164 -1.64 -1.39 -22.90
N LEU A 165 -2.12 -0.25 -23.40
CA LEU A 165 -2.61 0.86 -22.60
C LEU A 165 -3.86 0.49 -21.80
N ARG A 166 -4.81 -0.27 -22.39
CA ARG A 166 -5.98 -0.77 -21.65
C ARG A 166 -5.59 -1.68 -20.50
N VAL A 167 -4.65 -2.60 -20.73
CA VAL A 167 -4.16 -3.53 -19.72
C VAL A 167 -3.38 -2.81 -18.62
N LEU A 168 -2.48 -1.90 -18.98
CA LEU A 168 -1.69 -1.11 -18.02
C LEU A 168 -2.53 -0.09 -17.22
N ASN A 169 -3.74 0.22 -17.69
CA ASN A 169 -4.73 1.00 -16.95
C ASN A 169 -5.59 0.16 -15.98
N GLY A 170 -5.56 -1.17 -16.12
CA GLY A 170 -6.32 -2.10 -15.29
C GLY A 170 -5.66 -2.40 -13.94
N ASP A 171 -5.92 -3.59 -13.41
CA ASP A 171 -5.29 -4.06 -12.18
C ASP A 171 -3.80 -4.37 -12.43
N PRO A 172 -2.86 -3.69 -11.72
CA PRO A 172 -1.43 -3.99 -11.87
C PRO A 172 -1.07 -5.44 -11.49
N MET A 173 -1.84 -6.09 -10.62
CA MET A 173 -1.61 -7.50 -10.28
C MET A 173 -1.81 -8.41 -11.49
N ASP A 174 -2.68 -8.06 -12.44
CA ASP A 174 -2.84 -8.86 -13.66
C ASP A 174 -1.63 -8.80 -14.59
N VAL A 175 -0.84 -7.74 -14.50
CA VAL A 175 0.38 -7.55 -15.31
C VAL A 175 1.59 -8.18 -14.64
N PHE A 176 1.76 -7.94 -13.34
CA PHE A 176 2.99 -8.27 -12.61
C PHE A 176 2.92 -9.59 -11.83
N ASP A 177 1.74 -10.23 -11.74
CA ASP A 177 1.61 -11.58 -11.20
C ASP A 177 1.80 -12.65 -12.28
N GLU A 178 2.45 -13.76 -11.91
CA GLU A 178 2.70 -14.87 -12.83
C GLU A 178 1.41 -15.62 -13.21
N SER A 179 0.40 -15.56 -12.33
CA SER A 179 -0.96 -16.04 -12.59
C SER A 179 -1.89 -14.96 -13.19
N GLY A 180 -1.37 -13.75 -13.44
CA GLY A 180 -2.13 -12.63 -13.97
C GLY A 180 -2.56 -12.82 -15.43
N GLY A 181 -3.76 -12.32 -15.77
CA GLY A 181 -4.31 -12.43 -17.13
C GLY A 181 -3.50 -11.69 -18.20
N ALA A 182 -2.63 -10.76 -17.78
CA ALA A 182 -1.76 -9.95 -18.62
C ALA A 182 -0.26 -10.21 -18.38
N ARG A 183 0.10 -11.36 -17.81
CA ARG A 183 1.48 -11.72 -17.44
C ARG A 183 2.52 -11.55 -18.56
N LEU A 184 2.13 -11.67 -19.83
CA LEU A 184 3.06 -11.48 -20.96
C LEU A 184 3.69 -10.09 -20.99
N ILE A 185 2.95 -9.07 -20.53
CA ILE A 185 3.49 -7.71 -20.39
C ILE A 185 4.49 -7.67 -19.23
N GLY A 186 4.16 -8.27 -18.07
CA GLY A 186 5.08 -8.39 -16.94
C GLY A 186 6.37 -9.15 -17.29
N GLU A 187 6.27 -10.27 -18.01
CA GLU A 187 7.41 -11.03 -18.51
C GLU A 187 8.27 -10.22 -19.49
N TRP A 188 7.63 -9.41 -20.35
CA TRP A 188 8.36 -8.49 -21.22
C TRP A 188 9.09 -7.42 -20.40
N VAL A 189 8.42 -6.81 -19.40
CA VAL A 189 9.03 -5.83 -18.50
C VAL A 189 10.21 -6.45 -17.74
N ARG A 190 10.06 -7.67 -17.20
CA ARG A 190 11.11 -8.42 -16.52
C ARG A 190 12.32 -8.64 -17.44
N ARG A 191 12.10 -9.05 -18.69
CA ARG A 191 13.18 -9.27 -19.67
C ARG A 191 13.92 -7.99 -20.06
N HIS A 192 13.26 -6.83 -19.99
CA HIS A 192 13.81 -5.54 -20.43
C HIS A 192 14.08 -4.58 -19.26
N GLU A 193 14.12 -5.07 -18.01
CA GLU A 193 14.26 -4.27 -16.80
C GLU A 193 15.42 -3.25 -16.90
N ALA A 194 16.61 -3.72 -17.31
CA ALA A 194 17.79 -2.89 -17.45
C ALA A 194 17.63 -1.77 -18.50
N GLN A 195 16.90 -2.05 -19.59
CA GLN A 195 16.65 -1.08 -20.66
C GLN A 195 15.55 -0.08 -20.28
N LEU A 196 14.59 -0.51 -19.46
CA LEU A 196 13.47 0.32 -19.00
C LEU A 196 13.85 1.28 -17.88
N ARG A 197 14.88 0.96 -17.09
CA ARG A 197 15.29 1.74 -15.91
C ARG A 197 15.46 3.23 -16.20
N ARG A 198 16.29 3.58 -17.19
CA ARG A 198 16.55 4.97 -17.55
C ARG A 198 15.30 5.67 -18.14
N PRO A 199 14.61 5.12 -19.16
CA PRO A 199 13.38 5.71 -19.67
C PRO A 199 12.30 5.91 -18.60
N MET A 200 12.07 4.94 -17.72
CA MET A 200 11.09 5.07 -16.62
C MET A 200 11.48 6.18 -15.64
N THR A 201 12.78 6.31 -15.34
CA THR A 201 13.30 7.39 -14.49
C THR A 201 13.08 8.75 -15.15
N GLU A 202 13.41 8.89 -16.44
CA GLU A 202 13.20 10.13 -17.19
C GLU A 202 11.70 10.52 -17.24
N GLN A 203 10.79 9.55 -17.32
CA GLN A 203 9.34 9.83 -17.21
C GLN A 203 8.92 10.24 -15.80
N ALA A 204 9.51 9.64 -14.76
CA ALA A 204 9.25 10.03 -13.37
C ALA A 204 9.74 11.47 -13.10
N MET A 205 10.91 11.85 -13.61
CA MET A 205 11.51 13.19 -13.44
C MET A 205 10.61 14.33 -13.92
N LYS A 206 9.75 14.08 -14.92
CA LYS A 206 8.82 15.08 -15.44
C LYS A 206 7.76 15.52 -14.42
N ARG A 207 7.52 14.73 -13.36
CA ARG A 207 6.44 14.98 -12.39
C ARG A 207 6.88 14.85 -10.93
N VAL A 208 8.00 14.19 -10.67
CA VAL A 208 8.56 14.03 -9.33
C VAL A 208 9.82 14.89 -9.22
N PRO A 209 9.77 16.01 -8.48
CA PRO A 209 10.99 16.72 -8.11
C PRO A 209 11.77 15.86 -7.13
N ALA A 210 12.91 15.36 -7.57
CA ALA A 210 13.87 14.57 -6.81
C ALA A 210 15.24 14.59 -7.51
N ILE A 211 16.29 14.22 -6.79
CA ILE A 211 17.64 14.05 -7.36
C ILE A 211 17.60 12.86 -8.34
N PRO A 212 18.10 12.99 -9.59
CA PRO A 212 17.98 11.95 -10.61
C PRO A 212 18.50 10.58 -10.18
N VAL A 213 19.66 10.53 -9.52
CA VAL A 213 20.27 9.29 -9.03
C VAL A 213 19.41 8.63 -7.95
N ALA A 214 18.83 9.41 -7.05
CA ALA A 214 17.93 8.91 -6.02
C ALA A 214 16.64 8.37 -6.66
N LEU A 215 16.08 9.09 -7.63
CA LEU A 215 14.87 8.68 -8.34
C LEU A 215 15.08 7.41 -9.16
N GLU A 216 16.23 7.25 -9.80
CA GLU A 216 16.61 6.03 -10.50
C GLU A 216 16.68 4.82 -9.55
N SER A 217 17.23 5.04 -8.35
CA SER A 217 17.29 4.02 -7.30
C SER A 217 15.90 3.61 -6.83
N TRP A 218 15.00 4.57 -6.66
CA TRP A 218 13.59 4.33 -6.33
C TRP A 218 12.86 3.55 -7.41
N VAL A 219 12.94 3.99 -8.68
CA VAL A 219 12.26 3.33 -9.80
C VAL A 219 12.73 1.87 -9.93
N HIS A 220 14.04 1.64 -9.80
CA HIS A 220 14.60 0.29 -9.83
C HIS A 220 14.14 -0.56 -8.64
N ALA A 221 14.15 -0.02 -7.42
CA ALA A 221 13.70 -0.75 -6.24
C ALA A 221 12.20 -1.09 -6.30
N MET A 222 11.36 -0.17 -6.78
CA MET A 222 9.92 -0.40 -6.96
C MET A 222 9.66 -1.44 -8.05
N LEU A 223 10.39 -1.41 -9.17
CA LEU A 223 10.25 -2.39 -10.24
C LEU A 223 10.62 -3.81 -9.77
N ASN A 224 11.73 -3.94 -9.05
CA ASN A 224 12.13 -5.20 -8.44
C ASN A 224 11.07 -5.72 -7.46
N HIS A 225 10.54 -4.84 -6.60
CA HIS A 225 9.54 -5.24 -5.62
C HIS A 225 8.20 -5.59 -6.30
N ALA A 226 7.82 -4.92 -7.38
CA ALA A 226 6.63 -5.26 -8.18
C ALA A 226 6.74 -6.67 -8.77
N LEU A 227 7.88 -6.98 -9.40
CA LEU A 227 8.12 -8.25 -10.09
C LEU A 227 8.20 -9.43 -9.12
N ASP A 228 8.98 -9.31 -8.04
CA ASP A 228 9.35 -10.48 -7.23
C ASP A 228 8.84 -10.40 -5.78
N GLY A 229 8.40 -9.22 -5.32
CA GLY A 229 7.99 -9.01 -3.94
C GLY A 229 9.12 -9.25 -2.93
N GLY A 230 8.76 -9.74 -1.75
CA GLY A 230 9.69 -10.25 -0.75
C GLY A 230 10.36 -9.21 0.17
N MET A 231 10.83 -9.70 1.31
CA MET A 231 11.39 -8.89 2.40
C MET A 231 12.75 -8.25 2.04
N SER A 232 13.57 -8.92 1.24
CA SER A 232 14.88 -8.40 0.83
C SER A 232 14.75 -7.15 -0.05
N LYS A 233 13.79 -7.14 -0.99
CA LYS A 233 13.49 -5.98 -1.83
C LYS A 233 12.82 -4.86 -1.02
N MET A 234 11.99 -5.22 -0.04
CA MET A 234 11.41 -4.26 0.90
C MET A 234 12.48 -3.53 1.73
N ALA A 235 13.55 -4.21 2.13
CA ALA A 235 14.65 -3.58 2.88
C ALA A 235 15.32 -2.43 2.10
N VAL A 236 15.47 -2.57 0.77
CA VAL A 236 16.00 -1.50 -0.09
C VAL A 236 15.05 -0.31 -0.13
N LEU A 237 13.75 -0.55 -0.33
CA LEU A 237 12.76 0.53 -0.32
C LEU A 237 12.71 1.24 1.05
N ARG A 238 12.85 0.50 2.14
CA ARG A 238 12.93 1.06 3.49
C ARG A 238 14.16 1.95 3.68
N MET A 239 15.33 1.51 3.19
CA MET A 239 16.55 2.31 3.23
C MET A 239 16.37 3.63 2.49
N LEU A 240 15.84 3.58 1.26
CA LEU A 240 15.55 4.77 0.47
C LEU A 240 14.50 5.67 1.16
N ALA A 241 13.49 5.09 1.79
CA ALA A 241 12.47 5.84 2.54
C ALA A 241 13.05 6.57 3.76
N ALA A 242 14.08 6.01 4.40
CA ALA A 242 14.71 6.60 5.59
C ALA A 242 15.74 7.69 5.25
N ASP A 243 16.21 7.76 4.01
CA ASP A 243 17.25 8.69 3.57
C ASP A 243 16.70 10.12 3.42
N THR A 244 16.83 10.90 4.49
CA THR A 244 16.43 12.32 4.51
C THR A 244 17.32 13.21 3.67
N THR A 245 18.58 12.82 3.44
CA THR A 245 19.55 13.63 2.69
C THR A 245 19.15 13.77 1.22
N ASN A 246 18.51 12.74 0.68
CA ASN A 246 18.00 12.70 -0.70
C ASN A 246 16.48 12.88 -0.80
N GLU A 247 15.84 13.49 0.21
CA GLU A 247 14.37 13.66 0.28
C GLU A 247 13.58 12.35 0.08
N GLY A 248 14.14 11.22 0.51
CA GLY A 248 13.55 9.89 0.36
C GLY A 248 12.09 9.78 0.76
N PRO A 249 11.70 10.27 1.97
CA PRO A 249 10.31 10.23 2.43
C PRO A 249 9.31 10.91 1.49
N VAL A 250 9.66 12.10 1.01
CA VAL A 250 8.78 12.90 0.15
C VAL A 250 8.77 12.33 -1.27
N THR A 251 9.92 11.86 -1.75
CA THR A 251 10.07 11.21 -3.06
C THR A 251 9.18 9.96 -3.15
N TRP A 252 9.14 9.15 -2.10
CA TRP A 252 8.26 7.97 -2.04
C TRP A 252 6.79 8.34 -2.21
N LEU A 253 6.28 9.31 -1.44
CA LEU A 253 4.89 9.76 -1.53
C LEU A 253 4.55 10.34 -2.90
N ARG A 254 5.48 11.11 -3.50
CA ARG A 254 5.32 11.65 -4.86
C ARG A 254 5.28 10.55 -5.92
N LEU A 255 6.10 9.51 -5.77
CA LEU A 255 6.11 8.35 -6.67
C LEU A 255 4.81 7.57 -6.62
N LEU A 256 4.25 7.31 -5.44
CA LEU A 256 2.92 6.69 -5.29
C LEU A 256 1.85 7.53 -6.01
N GLY A 257 1.94 8.86 -5.90
CA GLY A 257 1.09 9.81 -6.61
C GLY A 257 1.15 9.75 -8.14
N LEU A 258 2.12 9.07 -8.74
CA LEU A 258 2.15 8.83 -10.18
C LEU A 258 1.10 7.80 -10.64
N TRP A 259 0.73 6.88 -9.76
CA TRP A 259 -0.28 5.87 -10.03
C TRP A 259 -1.67 6.38 -9.68
N ARG A 260 -1.88 6.72 -8.40
CA ARG A 260 -3.18 7.11 -7.85
C ARG A 260 -2.99 8.14 -6.73
N PRO A 261 -4.01 8.95 -6.40
CA PRO A 261 -3.96 9.85 -5.25
C PRO A 261 -3.59 9.10 -3.97
N VAL A 262 -2.73 9.71 -3.15
CA VAL A 262 -2.25 9.11 -1.90
C VAL A 262 -3.03 9.68 -0.73
N VAL A 263 -3.54 8.79 0.13
CA VAL A 263 -4.26 9.14 1.35
C VAL A 263 -3.48 8.57 2.54
N LEU A 264 -2.94 9.47 3.36
CA LEU A 264 -2.29 9.09 4.62
C LEU A 264 -3.36 8.89 5.70
N LEU A 265 -3.37 7.71 6.31
CA LEU A 265 -4.25 7.41 7.43
C LEU A 265 -3.44 7.40 8.71
N VAL A 266 -3.67 8.37 9.58
CA VAL A 266 -3.00 8.43 10.88
C VAL A 266 -4.00 8.05 11.96
N ASP A 267 -3.74 6.94 12.63
CA ASP A 267 -4.55 6.46 13.76
C ASP A 267 -3.67 6.38 15.02
N HIS A 268 -4.30 6.35 16.20
CA HIS A 268 -3.63 6.14 17.49
C HIS A 268 -2.61 7.20 17.96
N LEU A 269 -2.73 8.47 17.52
CA LEU A 269 -1.90 9.56 18.07
C LEU A 269 -2.21 9.91 19.54
N ASP A 270 -3.36 9.48 20.07
CA ASP A 270 -3.78 9.73 21.46
C ASP A 270 -2.73 9.28 22.50
N ALA A 271 -1.90 8.29 22.15
CA ALA A 271 -0.83 7.78 23.01
C ALA A 271 0.36 8.75 23.18
N TYR A 272 0.52 9.73 22.29
CA TYR A 272 1.62 10.71 22.32
C TYR A 272 1.30 11.98 23.12
N TYR A 273 0.05 12.21 23.47
CA TYR A 273 -0.40 13.41 24.19
C TYR A 273 -0.51 13.21 25.72
N ARG A 274 0.23 12.25 26.28
CA ARG A 274 0.26 12.01 27.74
C ARG A 274 1.41 12.73 28.42
#